data_AF-A0A560DP54-F1
#
_entry.id   AF-A0A560DP54-F1
#
_cell.length_a   1.000
_cell.length_b   1.000
_cell.length_c   1.000
_cell.angle_alpha   90.00
_cell.angle_beta   90.00
_cell.angle_gamma   90.00
#
_symmetry.space_group_name_H-M   'P 1'
#
loop_
_entity.id
_entity.type
_entity.pdbx_description
1 polymer ?
#
loop_
_entity_poly.entity_id
_entity_poly.type
_entity_poly.pdbx_seq_one_letter_code
_entity_poly.pdbx_strand_id
1 'polypeptide(L)'
;MSTRHASVTRTDIAVPASRTAVGAVSAYSSIIGRYDMLERDQEQQLARRWQETRDGEAANTLVTSHLRLAAKVARSYRGYGLPFADLMAEANLGLVIAASRFEPGHNSRFSTYATWWIKAAIHEYILRSWSLVRIGTTAAQKKLFFRLRGEMRKTAGGAAAALTPETAEAIAVRLEVSTRDVLEMDCRLRGDLSLNARVGGDEQGAEWEALLVDESSDAETVLADQDQTERRSGALRAALKVLTGRERRVLEARRLAEHPPTLDQLARELSISSERVRQIEIRAFAKVRRAAIRATQERAIASDEQRRLSPPLRGERPARSDAELVFS
;
A
#
# COMPACT_ATOMS: atom_id res chain seq x y z
N MET A 1 -42.86 -58.39 -4.16
CA MET A 1 -41.87 -57.48 -4.77
C MET A 1 -42.63 -56.34 -5.42
N SER A 2 -42.49 -55.11 -4.91
CA SER A 2 -42.94 -53.90 -5.60
C SER A 2 -42.14 -52.72 -5.04
N THR A 3 -41.15 -52.30 -5.81
CA THR A 3 -40.22 -51.20 -5.52
C THR A 3 -40.97 -49.87 -5.53
N ARG A 4 -40.97 -49.17 -4.39
CA ARG A 4 -41.41 -47.77 -4.30
C ARG A 4 -40.26 -46.88 -4.78
N HIS A 5 -40.39 -46.33 -5.98
CA HIS A 5 -39.57 -45.20 -6.41
C HIS A 5 -39.95 -43.98 -5.59
N ALA A 6 -39.06 -43.55 -4.69
CA ALA A 6 -39.19 -42.25 -4.02
C ALA A 6 -38.76 -41.16 -5.01
N SER A 7 -39.73 -40.44 -5.54
CA SER A 7 -39.53 -39.24 -6.36
C SER A 7 -38.91 -38.15 -5.49
N VAL A 8 -37.67 -37.75 -5.79
CA VAL A 8 -37.04 -36.56 -5.22
C VAL A 8 -37.74 -35.34 -5.79
N THR A 9 -38.53 -34.65 -4.96
CA THR A 9 -39.16 -33.38 -5.32
C THR A 9 -38.08 -32.30 -5.47
N ARG A 10 -37.98 -31.77 -6.69
CA ARG A 10 -37.18 -30.59 -7.04
C ARG A 10 -37.63 -29.43 -6.15
N THR A 11 -36.80 -29.07 -5.18
CA THR A 11 -37.10 -27.96 -4.27
C THR A 11 -36.64 -26.69 -4.95
N ASP A 12 -37.59 -25.90 -5.44
CA ASP A 12 -37.33 -24.59 -6.02
C ASP A 12 -36.67 -23.67 -4.98
N ILE A 13 -35.47 -23.20 -5.28
CA ILE A 13 -34.74 -22.22 -4.47
C ILE A 13 -35.38 -20.86 -4.73
N ALA A 14 -36.53 -20.61 -4.10
CA ALA A 14 -37.09 -19.27 -4.02
C ALA A 14 -36.18 -18.41 -3.13
N VAL A 15 -35.49 -17.44 -3.73
CA VAL A 15 -34.64 -16.47 -3.03
C VAL A 15 -35.57 -15.41 -2.41
N PRO A 16 -35.74 -15.35 -1.07
CA PRO A 16 -36.55 -14.30 -0.46
C PRO A 16 -35.70 -13.03 -0.31
N ALA A 17 -36.29 -11.90 -0.67
CA ALA A 17 -35.72 -10.57 -0.60
C ALA A 17 -35.28 -10.17 0.84
N SER A 18 -34.13 -9.49 0.90
CA SER A 18 -33.56 -8.73 2.02
C SER A 18 -33.66 -9.38 3.41
N ARG A 19 -32.83 -10.39 3.67
CA ARG A 19 -32.39 -10.70 5.04
C ARG A 19 -31.07 -9.98 5.29
N THR A 20 -30.93 -9.30 6.42
CA THR A 20 -29.62 -8.84 6.92
C THR A 20 -28.62 -10.01 6.86
N ALA A 21 -27.34 -9.74 6.63
CA ALA A 21 -26.32 -10.80 6.47
C ALA A 21 -26.34 -11.82 7.63
N VAL A 22 -26.67 -11.37 8.85
CA VAL A 22 -26.86 -12.21 10.03
C VAL A 22 -28.06 -13.16 9.89
N GLY A 23 -29.19 -12.67 9.40
CA GLY A 23 -30.38 -13.48 9.11
C GLY A 23 -30.16 -14.50 7.98
N ALA A 24 -29.35 -14.14 6.98
CA ALA A 24 -28.98 -15.05 5.89
C ALA A 24 -28.12 -16.23 6.39
N VAL A 25 -27.15 -15.97 7.27
CA VAL A 25 -26.31 -17.02 7.88
C VAL A 25 -27.12 -17.99 8.74
N SER A 26 -28.07 -17.49 9.52
CA SER A 26 -28.96 -18.33 10.34
C SER A 26 -29.85 -19.23 9.48
N ALA A 27 -30.47 -18.65 8.45
CA ALA A 27 -31.26 -19.40 7.48
C ALA A 27 -30.45 -20.49 6.77
N TYR A 28 -29.25 -20.15 6.31
CA TYR A 28 -28.34 -21.11 5.70
C TYR A 28 -27.98 -22.24 6.66
N SER A 29 -27.69 -21.92 7.93
CA SER A 29 -27.38 -22.92 8.96
C SER A 29 -28.54 -23.89 9.20
N SER A 30 -29.79 -23.42 9.12
CA SER A 30 -30.97 -24.27 9.23
C SER A 30 -31.16 -25.19 8.02
N ILE A 31 -30.82 -24.72 6.81
CA ILE A 31 -30.93 -25.50 5.57
C ILE A 31 -29.90 -26.63 5.58
N ILE A 32 -28.63 -26.34 5.90
CA ILE A 32 -27.57 -27.36 5.91
C ILE A 32 -27.78 -28.42 7.00
N GLY A 33 -28.55 -28.11 8.04
CA GLY A 33 -28.90 -29.05 9.10
C GLY A 33 -29.93 -30.10 8.70
N ARG A 34 -30.66 -29.90 7.60
CA ARG A 34 -31.69 -30.83 7.10
C ARG A 34 -31.12 -31.98 6.27
N TYR A 35 -29.89 -31.87 5.80
CA TYR A 35 -29.24 -32.93 5.03
C TYR A 35 -28.72 -34.03 5.95
N ASP A 36 -29.02 -35.27 5.57
CA ASP A 36 -28.53 -36.45 6.28
C ASP A 36 -27.03 -36.65 6.09
N MET A 37 -26.40 -37.20 7.13
CA MET A 37 -24.99 -37.56 7.10
C MET A 37 -24.83 -38.90 6.36
N LEU A 38 -23.84 -38.98 5.48
CA LEU A 38 -23.56 -40.20 4.73
C LEU A 38 -22.67 -41.15 5.52
N GLU A 39 -22.95 -42.44 5.35
CA GLU A 39 -22.06 -43.51 5.78
C GLU A 39 -20.88 -43.66 4.81
N ARG A 40 -19.82 -44.33 5.27
CA ARG A 40 -18.59 -44.52 4.50
C ARG A 40 -18.84 -45.17 3.12
N ASP A 41 -19.67 -46.20 3.10
CA ASP A 41 -19.93 -46.97 1.87
C ASP A 41 -20.72 -46.12 0.86
N GLN A 42 -21.62 -45.27 1.36
CA GLN A 42 -22.38 -44.32 0.54
C GLN A 42 -21.46 -43.24 -0.05
N GLU A 43 -20.51 -42.70 0.72
CA GLU A 43 -19.50 -41.77 0.21
C GLU A 43 -18.73 -42.37 -0.97
N GLN A 44 -18.28 -43.62 -0.83
CA GLN A 44 -17.54 -44.31 -1.88
C GLN A 44 -18.40 -44.58 -3.12
N GLN A 45 -19.65 -45.00 -2.94
CA GLN A 45 -20.56 -45.26 -4.06
C GLN A 45 -20.85 -44.00 -4.86
N LEU A 46 -21.13 -42.88 -4.17
CA LEU A 46 -21.37 -41.58 -4.82
C LEU A 46 -20.12 -41.08 -5.54
N ALA A 47 -18.94 -41.23 -4.93
CA ALA A 47 -17.68 -40.85 -5.56
C ALA A 47 -17.36 -41.68 -6.81
N ARG A 48 -17.62 -43.00 -6.79
CA ARG A 48 -17.45 -43.87 -7.98
C ARG A 48 -18.39 -43.45 -9.10
N ARG A 49 -19.67 -43.20 -8.79
CA ARG A 49 -20.65 -42.71 -9.78
C ARG A 49 -20.19 -41.41 -10.43
N TRP A 50 -19.68 -40.46 -9.64
CA TRP A 50 -19.12 -39.22 -10.18
C TRP A 50 -17.94 -39.47 -11.12
N GLN A 51 -17.02 -40.37 -10.78
CA GLN A 51 -15.84 -40.64 -11.62
C GLN A 51 -16.18 -41.37 -12.91
N GLU A 52 -17.03 -42.39 -12.85
CA GLU A 52 -17.38 -43.25 -13.99
C GLU A 52 -18.35 -42.57 -14.95
N THR A 53 -19.36 -41.88 -14.41
CA THR A 53 -20.51 -41.39 -15.19
C THR A 53 -20.66 -39.87 -15.19
N ARG A 54 -19.83 -39.13 -14.43
CA ARG A 54 -19.94 -37.66 -14.25
C ARG A 54 -21.34 -37.22 -13.80
N ASP A 55 -21.97 -38.05 -12.98
CA ASP A 55 -23.32 -37.82 -12.46
C ASP A 55 -23.37 -36.63 -11.48
N GLY A 56 -24.01 -35.55 -11.93
CA GLY A 56 -24.16 -34.33 -11.14
C GLY A 56 -25.00 -34.50 -9.87
N GLU A 57 -25.97 -35.41 -9.84
CA GLU A 57 -26.76 -35.66 -8.64
C GLU A 57 -25.94 -36.35 -7.55
N ALA A 58 -25.07 -37.28 -7.95
CA ALA A 58 -24.15 -37.95 -7.03
C ALA A 58 -23.19 -36.96 -6.38
N ALA A 59 -22.60 -36.06 -7.18
CA ALA A 59 -21.74 -34.99 -6.68
C ALA A 59 -22.50 -34.01 -5.77
N ASN A 60 -23.70 -33.60 -6.16
CA ASN A 60 -24.53 -32.70 -5.36
C ASN A 60 -24.85 -33.32 -4.00
N THR A 61 -25.29 -34.59 -3.97
CA THR A 61 -25.61 -35.33 -2.73
C THR A 61 -24.39 -35.45 -1.81
N LEU A 62 -23.22 -35.73 -2.39
CA LEU A 62 -21.96 -35.81 -1.65
C LEU A 62 -21.57 -34.45 -1.05
N VAL A 63 -21.75 -33.35 -1.79
CA VAL A 63 -21.48 -32.00 -1.31
C VAL A 63 -22.48 -31.58 -0.24
N THR A 64 -23.78 -31.74 -0.47
CA THR A 64 -24.85 -31.28 0.44
C THR A 64 -24.78 -31.92 1.83
N SER A 65 -24.45 -33.22 1.90
CA SER A 65 -24.27 -33.93 3.17
C SER A 65 -23.08 -33.41 3.99
N HIS A 66 -22.08 -32.81 3.34
CA HIS A 66 -20.84 -32.33 3.97
C HIS A 66 -20.80 -30.81 4.19
N LEU A 67 -21.89 -30.08 3.90
CA LEU A 67 -21.95 -28.62 4.14
C LEU A 67 -21.75 -28.26 5.63
N ARG A 68 -22.15 -29.15 6.55
CA ARG A 68 -21.92 -28.98 8.00
C ARG A 68 -20.43 -28.99 8.36
N LEU A 69 -19.62 -29.78 7.64
CA LEU A 69 -18.17 -29.81 7.80
C LEU A 69 -17.56 -28.49 7.33
N ALA A 70 -17.94 -28.00 6.15
CA ALA A 70 -17.51 -26.70 5.65
C ALA A 70 -17.85 -25.58 6.65
N ALA A 71 -19.06 -25.60 7.22
CA ALA A 71 -19.47 -24.64 8.25
C ALA A 71 -18.63 -24.70 9.53
N LYS A 72 -18.29 -25.91 9.99
CA LYS A 72 -17.44 -26.12 11.16
C LYS A 72 -16.03 -25.57 10.92
N VAL A 73 -15.45 -25.83 9.76
CA VAL A 73 -14.11 -25.34 9.41
C VAL A 73 -14.12 -23.82 9.23
N ALA A 74 -15.08 -23.24 8.51
CA ALA A 74 -15.18 -21.78 8.35
C ALA A 74 -15.27 -21.04 9.71
N ARG A 75 -15.90 -21.65 10.72
CA ARG A 75 -16.04 -21.05 12.05
C ARG A 75 -14.70 -20.81 12.75
N SER A 76 -13.67 -21.63 12.52
CA SER A 76 -12.34 -21.41 13.11
C SER A 76 -11.62 -20.18 12.54
N TYR A 77 -12.10 -19.63 11.41
CA TYR A 77 -11.49 -18.48 10.73
C TYR A 77 -12.22 -17.15 10.97
N ARG A 78 -13.22 -17.11 11.86
CA ARG A 78 -13.92 -15.85 12.20
C ARG A 78 -13.00 -14.77 12.80
N GLY A 79 -11.88 -15.16 13.42
CA GLY A 79 -10.94 -14.24 14.07
C GLY A 79 -10.16 -13.31 13.13
N TYR A 80 -10.31 -13.45 11.81
CA TYR A 80 -9.64 -12.61 10.82
C TYR A 80 -10.39 -11.31 10.48
N GLY A 81 -11.63 -11.12 10.97
CA GLY A 81 -12.41 -9.90 10.74
C GLY A 81 -13.18 -9.85 9.42
N LEU A 82 -13.18 -10.94 8.64
CA LEU A 82 -13.93 -11.04 7.39
C LEU A 82 -15.39 -11.45 7.62
N PRO A 83 -16.33 -11.05 6.74
CA PRO A 83 -17.72 -11.47 6.84
C PRO A 83 -17.84 -12.99 6.84
N PHE A 84 -18.58 -13.54 7.82
CA PHE A 84 -18.71 -14.99 7.95
C PHE A 84 -19.43 -15.63 6.76
N ALA A 85 -20.35 -14.91 6.11
CA ALA A 85 -21.03 -15.39 4.91
C ALA A 85 -20.04 -15.69 3.77
N ASP A 86 -19.01 -14.87 3.61
CA ASP A 86 -18.01 -15.06 2.55
C ASP A 86 -17.08 -16.22 2.88
N LEU A 87 -16.65 -16.34 4.14
CA LEU A 87 -15.89 -17.51 4.61
C LEU A 87 -16.65 -18.82 4.37
N MET A 88 -17.97 -18.79 4.58
CA MET A 88 -18.85 -19.93 4.31
C MET A 88 -18.94 -20.25 2.81
N ALA A 89 -19.09 -19.23 1.97
CA ALA A 89 -19.16 -19.40 0.52
C ALA A 89 -17.86 -20.00 -0.05
N GLU A 90 -16.71 -19.49 0.39
CA GLU A 90 -15.40 -20.00 -0.01
C GLU A 90 -15.13 -21.41 0.54
N ALA A 91 -15.62 -21.72 1.75
CA ALA A 91 -15.58 -23.08 2.29
C ALA A 91 -16.39 -24.06 1.42
N ASN A 92 -17.58 -23.66 0.96
CA ASN A 92 -18.39 -24.46 0.05
C ASN A 92 -17.70 -24.65 -1.30
N LEU A 93 -17.04 -23.61 -1.83
CA LEU A 93 -16.26 -23.71 -3.05
C LEU A 93 -15.13 -24.75 -2.89
N GLY A 94 -14.40 -24.71 -1.77
CA GLY A 94 -13.39 -25.72 -1.43
C GLY A 94 -13.98 -27.13 -1.33
N LEU A 95 -15.19 -27.28 -0.80
CA LEU A 95 -15.88 -28.57 -0.73
C LEU A 95 -16.28 -29.11 -2.11
N VAL A 96 -16.77 -28.25 -3.01
CA VAL A 96 -17.08 -28.63 -4.40
C VAL A 96 -15.82 -29.07 -5.14
N ILE A 97 -14.71 -28.33 -4.97
CA ILE A 97 -13.42 -28.70 -5.54
C ILE A 97 -12.96 -30.07 -4.99
N ALA A 98 -13.12 -30.30 -3.69
CA ALA A 98 -12.80 -31.60 -3.09
C ALA A 98 -13.63 -32.73 -3.69
N ALA A 99 -14.95 -32.55 -3.82
CA ALA A 99 -15.83 -33.56 -4.42
C ALA A 99 -15.44 -33.87 -5.87
N SER A 100 -15.03 -32.87 -6.64
CA SER A 100 -14.62 -33.04 -8.04
C SER A 100 -13.33 -33.86 -8.22
N ARG A 101 -12.44 -33.84 -7.21
CA ARG A 101 -11.09 -34.45 -7.24
C ARG A 101 -10.94 -35.65 -6.31
N PHE A 102 -11.99 -36.05 -5.60
CA PHE A 102 -11.92 -37.14 -4.65
C PHE A 102 -11.81 -38.49 -5.35
N GLU A 103 -10.91 -39.35 -4.87
CA GLU A 103 -10.65 -40.67 -5.42
C GLU A 103 -11.12 -41.79 -4.46
N PRO A 104 -12.10 -42.62 -4.87
CA PRO A 104 -12.69 -43.66 -4.02
C PRO A 104 -11.79 -44.87 -3.76
N GLY A 105 -10.57 -44.91 -4.33
CA GLY A 105 -9.59 -45.98 -4.14
C GLY A 105 -8.69 -45.81 -2.92
N HIS A 106 -8.52 -44.58 -2.43
CA HIS A 106 -7.79 -44.34 -1.20
C HIS A 106 -8.71 -44.60 -0.02
N ASN A 107 -8.31 -45.45 0.93
CA ASN A 107 -9.08 -45.90 2.09
C ASN A 107 -9.44 -44.76 3.10
N SER A 108 -9.37 -43.48 2.71
CA SER A 108 -9.66 -42.32 3.54
C SER A 108 -11.12 -41.88 3.43
N ARG A 109 -11.65 -41.27 4.51
CA ARG A 109 -12.98 -40.64 4.48
C ARG A 109 -12.97 -39.38 3.61
N PHE A 110 -14.07 -39.10 2.92
CA PHE A 110 -14.19 -37.86 2.14
C PHE A 110 -14.00 -36.62 3.01
N SER A 111 -14.52 -36.63 4.23
CA SER A 111 -14.37 -35.54 5.20
C SER A 111 -12.90 -35.16 5.49
N THR A 112 -12.00 -36.14 5.59
CA THR A 112 -10.57 -35.92 5.81
C THR A 112 -9.94 -35.20 4.62
N TYR A 113 -10.25 -35.64 3.40
CA TYR A 113 -9.76 -35.03 2.17
C TYR A 113 -10.34 -33.63 1.94
N ALA A 114 -11.66 -33.49 2.10
CA ALA A 114 -12.37 -32.23 1.93
C ALA A 114 -11.87 -31.15 2.90
N THR A 115 -11.52 -31.52 4.14
CA THR A 115 -10.98 -30.57 5.11
C THR A 115 -9.74 -29.83 4.59
N TRP A 116 -8.86 -30.49 3.83
CA TRP A 116 -7.69 -29.85 3.23
C TRP A 116 -8.07 -28.79 2.20
N TRP A 117 -8.96 -29.13 1.26
CA TRP A 117 -9.43 -28.21 0.23
C TRP A 117 -10.23 -27.04 0.78
N ILE A 118 -11.08 -27.29 1.79
CA ILE A 118 -11.83 -26.25 2.49
C ILE A 118 -10.85 -25.25 3.13
N LYS A 119 -9.85 -25.74 3.87
CA LYS A 119 -8.83 -24.86 4.48
C LYS A 119 -8.03 -24.09 3.44
N ALA A 120 -7.64 -24.73 2.34
CA ALA A 120 -6.90 -24.08 1.26
C ALA A 120 -7.70 -22.95 0.61
N ALA A 121 -8.98 -23.19 0.28
CA ALA A 121 -9.86 -22.18 -0.29
C ALA A 121 -10.05 -20.99 0.66
N ILE A 122 -10.33 -21.26 1.94
CA ILE A 122 -10.45 -20.21 2.96
C ILE A 122 -9.14 -19.43 3.12
N HIS A 123 -7.99 -20.10 3.20
CA HIS A 123 -6.70 -19.42 3.32
C HIS A 123 -6.41 -18.51 2.14
N GLU A 124 -6.70 -18.95 0.91
CA GLU A 124 -6.50 -18.14 -0.28
C GLU A 124 -7.45 -16.95 -0.32
N TYR A 125 -8.70 -17.12 0.10
CA TYR A 125 -9.63 -15.99 0.28
C TYR A 125 -9.14 -14.99 1.32
N ILE A 126 -8.70 -15.46 2.50
CA ILE A 126 -8.20 -14.57 3.55
C ILE A 126 -7.01 -13.77 3.03
N LEU A 127 -6.02 -14.41 2.41
CA LEU A 127 -4.85 -13.71 1.89
C LEU A 127 -5.18 -12.66 0.82
N ARG A 128 -6.22 -12.91 0.03
CA ARG A 128 -6.66 -12.02 -1.06
C ARG A 128 -7.53 -10.85 -0.57
N SER A 129 -8.33 -11.07 0.48
CA SER A 129 -9.38 -10.13 0.91
C SER A 129 -9.11 -9.46 2.26
N TRP A 130 -8.01 -9.78 2.94
CA TRP A 130 -7.73 -9.26 4.28
C TRP A 130 -7.29 -7.78 4.29
N SER A 131 -6.62 -7.31 3.24
CA SER A 131 -6.21 -5.90 3.08
C SER A 131 -6.50 -5.43 1.66
N LEU A 132 -6.78 -4.14 1.50
CA LEU A 132 -6.89 -3.44 0.22
C LEU A 132 -5.59 -3.54 -0.58
N VAL A 133 -4.44 -3.55 0.11
CA VAL A 133 -3.13 -3.73 -0.50
C VAL A 133 -2.78 -5.22 -0.50
N ARG A 134 -2.70 -5.80 -1.69
CA ARG A 134 -2.42 -7.23 -1.85
C ARG A 134 -1.06 -7.59 -1.26
N ILE A 135 -1.05 -8.57 -0.36
CA ILE A 135 0.18 -9.09 0.24
C ILE A 135 0.87 -10.03 -0.78
N GLY A 136 2.20 -9.96 -0.85
CA GLY A 136 3.00 -10.91 -1.59
C GLY A 136 2.71 -12.35 -1.15
N THR A 137 2.56 -13.27 -2.11
CA THR A 137 2.16 -14.65 -1.85
C THR A 137 3.35 -15.61 -1.69
N THR A 138 4.51 -15.13 -1.26
CA THR A 138 5.66 -16.02 -1.03
C THR A 138 5.38 -17.00 0.11
N ALA A 139 6.00 -18.18 0.08
CA ALA A 139 5.79 -19.20 1.12
C ALA A 139 6.11 -18.68 2.53
N ALA A 140 7.19 -17.88 2.65
CA ALA A 140 7.58 -17.21 3.89
C ALA A 140 6.50 -16.23 4.38
N GLN A 141 5.98 -15.37 3.49
CA GLN A 141 4.92 -14.42 3.82
C GLN A 141 3.61 -15.11 4.21
N LYS A 142 3.20 -16.18 3.51
CA LYS A 142 2.01 -16.96 3.91
C LYS A 142 2.20 -17.59 5.30
N LYS A 143 3.38 -18.17 5.59
CA LYS A 143 3.70 -18.74 6.91
C LYS A 143 3.64 -17.68 8.01
N LEU A 144 4.21 -16.51 7.77
CA LEU A 144 4.19 -15.37 8.68
C LEU A 144 2.78 -14.85 8.92
N PHE A 145 1.98 -14.61 7.87
CA PHE A 145 0.62 -14.10 7.99
C PHE A 145 -0.26 -14.94 8.95
N PHE A 146 -0.22 -16.27 8.82
CA PHE A 146 -1.05 -17.16 9.65
C PHE A 146 -0.46 -17.41 11.05
N ARG A 147 0.86 -17.38 11.23
CA ARG A 147 1.51 -17.79 12.49
C ARG A 147 2.02 -16.64 13.35
N LEU A 148 2.33 -15.47 12.78
CA LEU A 148 3.01 -14.37 13.47
C LEU A 148 2.24 -13.91 14.71
N ARG A 149 0.95 -13.59 14.61
CA ARG A 149 0.11 -13.22 15.77
C ARG A 149 0.05 -14.30 16.84
N GLY A 150 0.13 -15.58 16.44
CA GLY A 150 0.15 -16.70 17.37
C GLY A 150 1.47 -16.81 18.11
N GLU A 151 2.59 -16.61 17.41
CA GLU A 151 3.94 -16.64 17.99
C GLU A 151 4.21 -15.42 18.87
N MET A 152 3.81 -14.22 18.45
CA MET A 152 3.91 -13.01 19.27
C MET A 152 3.21 -13.16 20.63
N ARG A 153 2.02 -13.78 20.66
CA ARG A 153 1.31 -14.07 21.92
C ARG A 153 2.06 -15.04 22.83
N LYS A 154 2.84 -15.97 22.26
CA LYS A 154 3.62 -16.95 23.03
C LYS A 154 4.90 -16.34 23.58
N THR A 155 5.61 -15.53 22.77
CA THR A 155 6.88 -14.91 23.17
C THR A 155 6.69 -13.72 24.08
N ALA A 156 5.64 -12.92 23.87
CA ALA A 156 5.45 -11.67 24.60
C ALA A 156 4.49 -11.75 25.81
N GLY A 157 4.12 -12.96 26.24
CA GLY A 157 3.45 -13.19 27.53
C GLY A 157 2.02 -12.66 27.70
N GLY A 158 1.39 -12.08 26.66
CA GLY A 158 0.06 -11.49 26.79
C GLY A 158 -0.37 -10.64 25.60
N ALA A 159 -1.64 -10.27 25.57
CA ALA A 159 -2.29 -9.57 24.46
C ALA A 159 -1.79 -8.13 24.32
N ALA A 160 -1.24 -7.80 23.15
CA ALA A 160 -0.83 -6.47 22.71
C ALA A 160 0.56 -5.96 23.13
N ALA A 161 1.54 -6.84 23.36
CA ALA A 161 2.93 -6.41 23.35
C ALA A 161 3.37 -6.06 21.91
N ALA A 162 3.79 -4.81 21.72
CA ALA A 162 4.42 -4.36 20.48
C ALA A 162 5.64 -5.23 20.16
N LEU A 163 5.87 -5.49 18.87
CA LEU A 163 7.02 -6.27 18.43
C LEU A 163 8.32 -5.53 18.80
N THR A 164 9.06 -6.04 19.78
CA THR A 164 10.42 -5.55 20.08
C THR A 164 11.41 -6.19 19.11
N PRO A 165 12.54 -5.53 18.78
CA PRO A 165 13.55 -6.10 17.88
C PRO A 165 14.03 -7.49 18.34
N GLU A 166 14.19 -7.68 19.65
CA GLU A 166 14.58 -8.97 20.28
C GLU A 166 13.54 -10.07 20.03
N THR A 167 12.24 -9.77 20.18
CA THR A 167 11.18 -10.74 19.89
C THR A 167 11.05 -11.03 18.40
N ALA A 168 11.32 -10.04 17.54
CA ALA A 168 11.32 -10.21 16.09
C ALA A 168 12.39 -11.22 15.65
N GLU A 169 13.60 -11.14 16.22
CA GLU A 169 14.69 -12.07 15.95
C GLU A 169 14.36 -13.50 16.44
N ALA A 170 13.81 -13.63 17.65
CA ALA A 170 13.39 -14.94 18.18
C ALA A 170 12.33 -15.60 17.29
N ILE A 171 11.36 -14.83 16.78
CA ILE A 171 10.32 -15.31 15.87
C ILE A 171 10.92 -15.66 14.50
N ALA A 172 11.85 -14.85 13.99
CA ALA A 172 12.55 -15.06 12.72
C ALA A 172 13.29 -16.41 12.70
N VAL A 173 14.04 -16.71 13.75
CA VAL A 173 14.75 -18.00 13.91
C VAL A 173 13.76 -19.17 13.95
N ARG A 174 12.68 -19.06 14.72
CA ARG A 174 11.69 -20.14 14.89
C ARG A 174 10.88 -20.40 13.62
N LEU A 175 10.61 -19.36 12.84
CA LEU A 175 9.84 -19.47 11.61
C LEU A 175 10.72 -19.60 10.36
N GLU A 176 12.05 -19.62 10.51
CA GLU A 176 13.04 -19.75 9.42
C GLU A 176 12.84 -18.68 8.34
N VAL A 177 12.71 -17.43 8.77
CA VAL A 177 12.49 -16.25 7.91
C VAL A 177 13.41 -15.10 8.33
N SER A 178 13.55 -14.07 7.50
CA SER A 178 14.39 -12.93 7.87
C SER A 178 13.70 -12.03 8.89
N THR A 179 14.48 -11.39 9.79
CA THR A 179 13.96 -10.40 10.75
C THR A 179 13.25 -9.24 10.04
N ARG A 180 13.76 -8.86 8.85
CA ARG A 180 13.13 -7.85 8.00
C ARG A 180 11.72 -8.26 7.58
N ASP A 181 11.51 -9.50 7.16
CA ASP A 181 10.18 -9.99 6.75
C ASP A 181 9.20 -10.02 7.93
N VAL A 182 9.69 -10.32 9.14
CA VAL A 182 8.88 -10.29 10.37
C VAL A 182 8.40 -8.87 10.66
N LEU A 183 9.31 -7.90 10.65
CA LEU A 183 8.99 -6.48 10.89
C LEU A 183 8.02 -5.94 9.83
N GLU A 184 8.30 -6.24 8.55
CA GLU A 184 7.45 -5.81 7.44
C GLU A 184 6.06 -6.45 7.53
N MET A 185 5.97 -7.72 7.95
CA MET A 185 4.68 -8.38 8.18
C MET A 185 3.94 -7.83 9.40
N ASP A 186 4.61 -7.48 10.50
CA ASP A 186 3.95 -6.85 11.66
C ASP A 186 3.30 -5.53 11.28
N CYS A 187 4.03 -4.67 10.57
CA CYS A 187 3.50 -3.41 10.05
C CYS A 187 2.26 -3.63 9.18
N ARG A 188 2.29 -4.62 8.28
CA ARG A 188 1.13 -4.97 7.45
C ARG A 188 -0.03 -5.51 8.26
N LEU A 189 0.22 -6.36 9.25
CA LEU A 189 -0.81 -6.99 10.08
C LEU A 189 -1.57 -6.01 10.99
N ARG A 190 -1.15 -4.74 11.07
CA ARG A 190 -1.92 -3.66 11.70
C ARG A 190 -3.20 -3.33 10.94
N GLY A 191 -3.23 -3.64 9.65
CA GLY A 191 -4.40 -3.48 8.79
C GLY A 191 -4.53 -2.08 8.22
N ASP A 192 -5.53 -1.91 7.36
CA ASP A 192 -5.83 -0.65 6.71
C ASP A 192 -6.72 0.21 7.62
N LEU A 193 -6.42 1.51 7.71
CA LEU A 193 -7.26 2.47 8.41
C LEU A 193 -8.05 3.30 7.40
N SER A 194 -9.32 3.55 7.73
CA SER A 194 -10.14 4.50 6.98
C SER A 194 -9.67 5.92 7.29
N LEU A 195 -9.47 6.74 6.26
CA LEU A 195 -9.17 8.17 6.43
C LEU A 195 -10.35 8.94 7.03
N ASN A 196 -11.57 8.43 6.84
CA ASN A 196 -12.79 8.98 7.42
C ASN A 196 -12.98 8.54 8.87
N ALA A 197 -12.10 7.69 9.41
CA ALA A 197 -12.15 7.35 10.83
C ALA A 197 -11.73 8.56 11.66
N ARG A 198 -12.47 8.81 12.75
CA ARG A 198 -12.18 9.91 13.66
C ARG A 198 -11.09 9.54 14.65
N VAL A 199 -10.19 10.48 14.89
CA VAL A 199 -9.11 10.33 15.85
C VAL A 199 -9.69 10.43 17.27
N GLY A 200 -9.30 9.51 18.15
CA GLY A 200 -9.76 9.49 19.55
C GLY A 200 -11.16 8.88 19.77
N GLY A 201 -11.94 8.64 18.71
CA GLY A 201 -13.25 8.00 18.80
C GLY A 201 -14.40 8.93 19.23
N ASP A 202 -14.12 10.22 19.47
CA ASP A 202 -15.13 11.20 19.84
C ASP A 202 -15.96 11.68 18.64
N GLU A 203 -17.23 12.00 18.87
CA GLU A 203 -18.12 12.54 17.83
C GLU A 203 -17.72 13.95 17.36
N GLN A 204 -16.87 14.65 18.10
CA GLN A 204 -16.26 15.92 17.67
C GLN A 204 -14.79 15.78 17.27
N GLY A 205 -14.25 14.56 17.21
CA GLY A 205 -12.87 14.31 16.81
C GLY A 205 -12.64 14.62 15.32
N ALA A 206 -11.47 15.13 14.99
CA ALA A 206 -11.05 15.31 13.62
C ALA A 206 -10.91 13.96 12.91
N GLU A 207 -11.22 13.93 11.62
CA GLU A 207 -10.98 12.77 10.76
C GLU A 207 -9.48 12.66 10.44
N TRP A 208 -8.99 11.44 10.17
CA TRP A 208 -7.57 11.25 9.81
C TRP A 208 -7.17 12.04 8.56
N GLU A 209 -8.08 12.23 7.60
CA GLU A 209 -7.77 13.01 6.39
C GLU A 209 -7.38 14.45 6.71
N ALA A 210 -8.02 15.07 7.70
CA ALA A 210 -7.80 16.46 8.04
C ALA A 210 -6.45 16.71 8.74
N LEU A 211 -5.79 15.63 9.20
CA LEU A 211 -4.47 15.68 9.82
C LEU A 211 -3.34 15.38 8.83
N LEU A 212 -3.66 14.99 7.59
CA LEU A 212 -2.64 14.74 6.59
C LEU A 212 -2.01 16.06 6.16
N VAL A 213 -0.68 16.12 6.25
CA VAL A 213 0.10 17.26 5.77
C VAL A 213 0.37 17.05 4.28
N ASP A 214 0.04 18.05 3.46
CA ASP A 214 0.49 18.07 2.07
C ASP A 214 1.98 18.45 2.03
N GLU A 215 2.80 17.58 1.46
CA GLU A 215 4.24 17.83 1.26
C GLU A 215 4.53 18.74 0.05
N SER A 216 3.49 19.14 -0.68
CA SER A 216 3.63 20.10 -1.77
C SER A 216 4.13 21.45 -1.25
N SER A 217 4.94 22.12 -2.07
CA SER A 217 5.46 23.44 -1.71
C SER A 217 4.30 24.45 -1.67
N ASP A 218 4.23 25.22 -0.58
CA ASP A 218 3.24 26.26 -0.44
C ASP A 218 3.40 27.35 -1.53
N ALA A 219 2.31 28.03 -1.86
CA ALA A 219 2.26 29.06 -2.90
C ALA A 219 3.30 30.16 -2.68
N GLU A 220 3.56 30.54 -1.42
CA GLU A 220 4.61 31.51 -1.08
C GLU A 220 6.01 30.99 -1.42
N THR A 221 6.27 29.71 -1.16
CA THR A 221 7.56 29.07 -1.46
C THR A 221 7.77 28.98 -2.97
N VAL A 222 6.73 28.56 -3.70
CA VAL A 222 6.75 28.49 -5.17
C VAL A 222 7.01 29.86 -5.77
N LEU A 223 6.32 30.90 -5.30
CA LEU A 223 6.52 32.27 -5.78
C LEU A 223 7.92 32.78 -5.46
N ALA A 224 8.42 32.55 -4.24
CA ALA A 224 9.76 32.94 -3.83
C ALA A 224 10.84 32.27 -4.68
N ASP A 225 10.67 30.99 -5.00
CA ASP A 225 11.60 30.24 -5.85
C ASP A 225 11.57 30.72 -7.30
N GLN A 226 10.38 31.02 -7.85
CA GLN A 226 10.24 31.62 -9.17
C GLN A 226 10.91 33.00 -9.22
N ASP A 227 10.62 33.88 -8.27
CA ASP A 227 11.24 35.19 -8.14
C ASP A 227 12.76 35.08 -8.02
N GLN A 228 13.26 34.16 -7.18
CA GLN A 228 14.69 33.95 -7.02
C GLN A 228 15.33 33.48 -8.33
N THR A 229 14.66 32.60 -9.06
CA THR A 229 15.10 32.07 -10.35
C THR A 229 15.13 33.15 -11.42
N GLU A 230 14.10 34.00 -11.50
CA GLU A 230 14.05 35.14 -12.40
C GLU A 230 15.12 36.17 -12.08
N ARG A 231 15.33 36.48 -10.79
CA ARG A 231 16.39 37.40 -10.34
C ARG A 231 17.77 36.87 -10.71
N ARG A 232 18.06 35.60 -10.43
CA ARG A 232 19.34 34.94 -10.80
C ARG A 232 19.55 34.94 -12.31
N SER A 233 18.52 34.55 -13.08
CA SER A 233 18.56 34.52 -14.54
C SER A 233 18.71 35.90 -15.15
N GLY A 234 18.05 36.91 -14.58
CA GLY A 234 18.17 38.31 -14.96
C GLY A 234 19.57 38.88 -14.67
N ALA A 235 20.12 38.61 -13.49
CA ALA A 235 21.48 39.00 -13.12
C ALA A 235 22.53 38.34 -14.02
N LEU A 236 22.35 37.06 -14.35
CA LEU A 236 23.21 36.35 -15.31
C LEU A 236 23.11 36.98 -16.70
N ARG A 237 21.90 37.26 -17.21
CA ARG A 237 21.72 37.94 -18.50
C ARG A 237 22.37 39.31 -18.54
N ALA A 238 22.28 40.10 -17.47
CA ALA A 238 22.96 41.39 -17.35
C ALA A 238 24.49 41.23 -17.32
N ALA A 239 25.00 40.27 -16.55
CA ALA A 239 26.43 39.97 -16.48
C ALA A 239 27.01 39.49 -17.82
N LEU A 240 26.24 38.73 -18.60
CA LEU A 240 26.62 38.29 -19.95
C LEU A 240 26.77 39.44 -20.95
N LYS A 241 26.03 40.55 -20.79
CA LYS A 241 26.14 41.74 -21.65
C LYS A 241 27.45 42.52 -21.47
N VAL A 242 28.13 42.36 -20.32
CA VAL A 242 29.40 43.04 -20.02
C VAL A 242 30.60 42.37 -20.71
N LEU A 243 30.43 41.14 -21.18
CA LEU A 243 31.47 40.38 -21.87
C LEU A 243 31.62 40.84 -23.32
N THR A 244 32.85 40.77 -23.82
CA THR A 244 33.09 40.93 -25.26
C THR A 244 32.56 39.70 -26.02
N GLY A 245 32.26 39.84 -27.32
CA GLY A 245 31.71 38.73 -28.12
C GLY A 245 32.57 37.46 -28.09
N ARG A 246 33.91 37.61 -28.04
CA ARG A 246 34.85 36.48 -27.91
C ARG A 246 34.80 35.82 -26.53
N GLU A 247 34.76 36.60 -25.45
CA GLU A 247 34.65 36.08 -24.08
C GLU A 247 33.30 35.38 -23.85
N ARG A 248 32.21 35.94 -24.39
CA ARG A 248 30.86 35.37 -24.31
C ARG A 248 30.78 34.02 -25.01
N ARG A 249 31.32 33.90 -26.23
CA ARG A 249 31.35 32.64 -26.99
C ARG A 249 32.08 31.52 -26.24
N VAL A 250 33.24 31.82 -25.64
CA VAL A 250 34.00 30.86 -24.84
C VAL A 250 33.22 30.41 -23.60
N LEU A 251 32.57 31.34 -22.90
CA LEU A 251 31.80 31.03 -21.69
C LEU A 251 30.52 30.23 -22.00
N GLU A 252 29.77 30.62 -23.03
CA GLU A 252 28.55 29.91 -23.46
C GLU A 252 28.86 28.48 -23.87
N ALA A 253 29.89 28.27 -24.71
CA ALA A 253 30.26 26.95 -25.17
C ALA A 253 30.74 26.03 -24.04
N ARG A 254 31.47 26.55 -23.04
CA ARG A 254 32.08 25.74 -21.98
C ARG A 254 31.18 25.51 -20.75
N ARG A 255 30.29 26.45 -20.42
CA ARG A 255 29.56 26.47 -19.14
C ARG A 255 28.05 26.46 -19.27
N LEU A 256 27.50 26.86 -20.42
CA LEU A 256 26.05 26.93 -20.64
C LEU A 256 25.56 25.86 -21.64
N ALA A 257 26.45 25.11 -22.29
CA ALA A 257 26.11 24.00 -23.18
C ALA A 257 26.15 22.66 -22.44
N GLU A 258 25.21 21.76 -22.76
CA GLU A 258 25.14 20.39 -22.20
C GLU A 258 26.34 19.53 -22.59
N HIS A 259 26.92 19.77 -23.76
CA HIS A 259 28.09 19.07 -24.27
C HIS A 259 29.22 20.06 -24.57
N PRO A 260 30.07 20.37 -23.57
CA PRO A 260 31.08 21.41 -23.73
C PRO A 260 32.24 20.91 -24.62
N PRO A 261 32.59 21.64 -25.71
CA PRO A 261 33.72 21.28 -26.55
C PRO A 261 35.06 21.37 -25.80
N THR A 262 36.06 20.67 -26.32
CA THR A 262 37.42 20.71 -25.76
C THR A 262 38.09 22.05 -26.03
N LEU A 263 39.09 22.41 -25.21
CA LEU A 263 39.84 23.67 -25.39
C LEU A 263 40.47 23.75 -26.79
N ASP A 264 40.91 22.62 -27.35
CA ASP A 264 41.51 22.53 -28.68
C ASP A 264 40.49 22.76 -29.80
N GLN A 265 39.24 22.33 -29.62
CA GLN A 265 38.17 22.58 -30.59
C GLN A 265 37.79 24.06 -30.62
N LEU A 266 37.67 24.69 -29.45
CA LEU A 266 37.42 26.14 -29.34
C LEU A 266 38.61 26.99 -29.81
N ALA A 267 39.83 26.50 -29.60
CA ALA A 267 41.06 27.12 -30.09
C ALA A 267 41.09 27.18 -31.61
N ARG A 268 40.69 26.09 -32.28
CA ARG A 268 40.54 26.03 -33.75
C ARG A 268 39.43 26.95 -34.24
N GLU A 269 38.26 26.95 -33.58
CA GLU A 269 37.13 27.81 -33.95
C GLU A 269 37.46 29.30 -33.85
N LEU A 270 38.18 29.71 -32.79
CA LEU A 270 38.52 31.10 -32.51
C LEU A 270 39.90 31.53 -33.06
N SER A 271 40.61 30.63 -33.75
CA SER A 271 41.95 30.86 -34.29
C SER A 271 42.96 31.38 -33.25
N ILE A 272 42.97 30.77 -32.06
CA ILE A 272 43.86 31.11 -30.92
C ILE A 272 44.43 29.84 -30.28
N SER A 273 45.49 29.96 -29.47
CA SER A 273 46.02 28.83 -28.69
C SER A 273 45.03 28.33 -27.63
N SER A 274 45.03 27.02 -27.35
CA SER A 274 44.20 26.40 -26.29
C SER A 274 44.44 27.03 -24.91
N GLU A 275 45.68 27.42 -24.61
CA GLU A 275 46.00 28.12 -23.37
C GLU A 275 45.41 29.54 -23.36
N ARG A 276 45.30 30.19 -24.53
CA ARG A 276 44.64 31.49 -24.66
C ARG A 276 43.13 31.38 -24.44
N VAL A 277 42.48 30.32 -24.92
CA VAL A 277 41.07 30.03 -24.62
C VAL A 277 40.85 29.86 -23.12
N ARG A 278 41.73 29.10 -22.44
CA ARG A 278 41.69 28.92 -20.98
C ARG A 278 41.80 30.24 -20.21
N GLN A 279 42.74 31.10 -20.61
CA GLN A 279 42.89 32.43 -20.00
C GLN A 279 41.64 33.30 -20.21
N ILE A 280 41.03 33.24 -21.40
CA ILE A 280 39.78 33.95 -21.69
C ILE A 280 38.64 33.40 -20.84
N GLU A 281 38.52 32.08 -20.66
CA GLU A 281 37.51 31.46 -19.78
C GLU A 281 37.63 31.98 -18.34
N ILE A 282 38.84 31.94 -17.76
CA ILE A 282 39.06 32.35 -16.36
C ILE A 282 38.74 33.84 -16.19
N ARG A 283 39.17 34.70 -17.12
CA ARG A 283 38.90 36.14 -17.09
C ARG A 283 37.43 36.45 -17.28
N ALA A 284 36.78 35.80 -18.25
CA ALA A 284 35.37 35.94 -18.53
C ALA A 284 34.53 35.55 -17.30
N PHE A 285 34.83 34.39 -16.69
CA PHE A 285 34.14 33.92 -15.49
C PHE A 285 34.30 34.89 -14.31
N ALA A 286 35.52 35.39 -14.07
CA ALA A 286 35.76 36.38 -13.03
C ALA A 286 34.98 37.69 -13.28
N LYS A 287 34.87 38.12 -14.55
CA LYS A 287 34.11 39.31 -14.96
C LYS A 287 32.60 39.11 -14.75
N VAL A 288 32.05 37.96 -15.16
CA VAL A 288 30.64 37.59 -14.96
C VAL A 288 30.30 37.51 -13.48
N ARG A 289 31.15 36.87 -12.66
CA ARG A 289 30.92 36.76 -11.21
C ARG A 289 30.83 38.13 -10.55
N ARG A 290 31.74 39.05 -10.87
CA ARG A 290 31.71 40.43 -10.34
C ARG A 290 30.47 41.18 -10.81
N ALA A 291 30.12 41.07 -12.09
CA ALA A 291 28.96 41.74 -12.66
C ALA A 291 27.63 41.19 -12.09
N ALA A 292 27.53 39.88 -11.87
CA ALA A 292 26.36 39.25 -11.26
C ALA A 292 26.18 39.70 -9.80
N ILE A 293 27.25 39.71 -8.99
CA ILE A 293 27.22 40.19 -7.60
C ILE A 293 26.76 41.66 -7.54
N ARG A 294 27.33 42.52 -8.41
CA ARG A 294 26.94 43.92 -8.50
C ARG A 294 25.47 44.08 -8.90
N ALA A 295 25.01 43.35 -9.93
CA ALA A 295 23.62 43.40 -10.39
C ALA A 295 22.62 42.90 -9.32
N THR A 296 23.01 41.94 -8.48
CA THR A 296 22.19 41.50 -7.34
C THR A 296 22.14 42.54 -6.22
N GLN A 297 23.26 43.24 -5.94
CA GLN A 297 23.35 44.28 -4.90
C GLN A 297 22.57 45.54 -5.29
N GLU A 298 22.72 46.02 -6.53
CA GLU A 298 22.00 47.19 -7.04
C GLU A 298 20.47 46.98 -7.02
N ARG A 299 20.01 45.78 -7.37
CA ARG A 299 18.57 45.45 -7.28
C ARG A 299 18.07 45.26 -5.85
N ALA A 300 18.89 44.74 -4.94
CA ALA A 300 18.53 44.64 -3.52
C ALA A 300 18.32 46.03 -2.91
N ILE A 301 19.19 46.98 -3.24
CA ILE A 301 19.07 48.39 -2.80
C ILE A 301 17.79 49.01 -3.38
N ALA A 302 17.53 48.83 -4.69
CA ALA A 302 16.31 49.33 -5.32
C ALA A 302 15.02 48.73 -4.73
N SER A 303 15.03 47.43 -4.37
CA SER A 303 13.89 46.79 -3.71
C SER A 303 13.65 47.30 -2.28
N ASP A 304 14.71 47.63 -1.54
CA ASP A 304 14.60 48.19 -0.18
C ASP A 304 14.10 49.64 -0.21
N GLU A 305 14.51 50.42 -1.21
CA GLU A 305 13.98 51.77 -1.46
C GLU A 305 12.50 51.75 -1.86
N GLN A 306 12.07 50.81 -2.72
CA GLN A 306 10.66 50.64 -3.07
C GLN A 306 9.79 50.19 -1.89
N ARG A 307 10.34 49.36 -0.99
CA ARG A 307 9.65 48.95 0.23
C ARG A 307 9.48 50.11 1.22
N ARG A 308 10.45 51.03 1.29
CA ARG A 308 10.37 52.26 2.10
C ARG A 308 9.40 53.30 1.53
N LEU A 309 9.16 53.30 0.22
CA LEU A 309 8.24 54.23 -0.47
C LEU A 309 6.79 53.71 -0.56
N SER A 310 6.54 52.44 -0.24
CA SER A 310 5.18 51.87 -0.21
C SER A 310 4.51 52.18 1.13
N PRO A 311 3.31 52.79 1.16
CA PRO A 311 2.61 53.05 2.42
C PRO A 311 2.24 51.72 3.09
N PRO A 312 2.26 51.64 4.43
CA PRO A 312 1.89 50.41 5.13
C PRO A 312 0.46 50.02 4.74
N LEU A 313 0.27 48.76 4.36
CA LEU A 313 -1.06 48.20 4.19
C LEU A 313 -1.82 48.40 5.51
N ARG A 314 -2.99 49.04 5.42
CA ARG A 314 -3.84 49.41 6.55
C ARG A 314 -4.11 48.17 7.43
N GLY A 315 -3.38 48.02 8.54
CA GLY A 315 -3.59 46.87 9.43
C GLY A 315 -2.58 46.67 10.55
N GLU A 316 -1.31 47.06 10.40
CA GLU A 316 -0.31 46.78 11.44
C GLU A 316 -0.19 47.97 12.41
N ARG A 317 -0.74 47.80 13.62
CA ARG A 317 -0.42 48.65 14.78
C ARG A 317 1.04 48.39 15.18
N PRO A 318 1.88 49.42 15.41
CA PRO A 318 3.22 49.20 15.90
C PRO A 318 3.19 48.63 17.32
N ALA A 319 3.89 47.50 17.53
CA ALA A 319 4.12 46.92 18.85
C ALA A 319 4.83 47.94 19.74
N ARG A 320 4.22 48.23 20.91
CA ARG A 320 4.84 49.06 21.95
C ARG A 320 6.10 48.35 22.45
N SER A 321 7.19 49.10 22.42
CA SER A 321 8.45 48.81 23.08
C SER A 321 8.29 48.97 24.60
N ASP A 322 8.03 47.88 25.32
CA ASP A 322 8.18 47.84 26.77
C ASP A 322 9.66 47.58 27.10
N ALA A 323 10.40 48.66 27.32
CA ALA A 323 11.73 48.63 27.89
C ALA A 323 11.92 49.90 28.72
N GLU A 324 11.41 49.90 29.96
CA GLU A 324 12.01 50.65 31.06
C GLU A 324 11.37 50.27 32.41
N LEU A 325 12.21 50.31 33.46
CA LEU A 325 11.92 50.24 34.90
C LEU A 325 11.88 48.84 35.53
N VAL A 326 13.02 48.37 36.05
CA VAL A 326 13.24 48.25 37.50
C VAL A 326 14.73 48.42 37.81
N PHE A 327 15.07 49.50 38.52
CA PHE A 327 16.29 49.64 39.32
C PHE A 327 15.83 49.86 40.77
N SER A 328 16.08 48.89 41.65
CA SER A 328 16.41 49.01 43.09
C SER A 328 16.58 47.61 43.66
#